data_AF-A0A5E6NUW6-F1
#
_entry.id   AF-A0A5E6NUW6-F1
#
_cell.length_a   1.000
_cell.length_b   1.000
_cell.length_c   1.000
_cell.angle_alpha   90.00
_cell.angle_beta   90.00
_cell.angle_gamma   90.00
#
_symmetry.space_group_name_H-M   'P 1'
#
loop_
_entity.id
_entity.type
_entity.pdbx_description
1 polymer ?
#
loop_
_entity_poly.entity_id
_entity_poly.type
_entity_poly.pdbx_seq_one_letter_code
_entity_poly.pdbx_strand_id
1 'polypeptide(L)'
;SSKNIGKVLEHLKLGLDDETTPDSLTHKDIGVPIGRGSMKTAYILKDHPDLLFLQLDERLEDPSSFRTLKNEIEWINKFREMGIKTPKYFKTISMFGKDNQEHHGILVERIHSSVLVKPGRLSILKGRTTAKTLSDIQNLLQKFDQYPNLGIGDFQVLLGRDGQLYVIDPLNIHAAIV
;
A
#
# COMPACT_ATOMS: atom_id res chain seq x y z
N SER A 1 -11.61 6.72 20.63
CA SER A 1 -13.04 6.36 20.51
C SER A 1 -13.29 5.89 19.09
N SER A 2 -13.77 4.65 18.93
CA SER A 2 -14.05 3.99 17.64
C SER A 2 -14.99 4.79 16.72
N LYS A 3 -15.86 5.63 17.28
CA LYS A 3 -16.76 6.52 16.51
C LYS A 3 -16.05 7.52 15.58
N ASN A 4 -14.80 7.90 15.88
CA ASN A 4 -14.04 8.80 15.02
C ASN A 4 -13.31 8.07 13.89
N ILE A 5 -13.01 6.77 14.08
CA ILE A 5 -12.29 5.95 13.11
C ILE A 5 -13.17 5.65 11.90
N GLY A 6 -14.41 5.21 12.14
CA GLY A 6 -15.38 4.95 11.06
C GLY A 6 -15.60 6.16 10.16
N LYS A 7 -15.68 7.37 10.75
CA LYS A 7 -15.76 8.63 10.00
C LYS A 7 -14.51 8.88 9.15
N VAL A 8 -13.30 8.65 9.67
CA VAL A 8 -12.06 8.81 8.90
C VAL A 8 -12.02 7.84 7.71
N LEU A 9 -12.41 6.58 7.92
CA LEU A 9 -12.42 5.55 6.88
C LEU A 9 -13.42 5.83 5.76
N GLU A 10 -14.59 6.38 6.10
CA GLU A 10 -15.64 6.75 5.13
C GLU A 10 -15.15 7.81 4.13
N HIS A 11 -14.34 8.77 4.59
CA HIS A 11 -13.77 9.82 3.74
C HIS A 11 -12.56 9.34 2.91
N LEU A 12 -12.03 8.14 3.18
CA LEU A 12 -10.88 7.59 2.48
C LEU A 12 -11.27 6.70 1.30
N LYS A 13 -12.56 6.47 1.05
CA LYS A 13 -13.04 5.76 -0.15
C LYS A 13 -12.81 6.62 -1.41
N LEU A 14 -11.68 6.44 -2.09
CA LEU A 14 -11.43 7.06 -3.39
C LEU A 14 -10.60 6.11 -4.28
N GLY A 15 -11.23 5.57 -5.34
CA GLY A 15 -10.50 4.95 -6.46
C GLY A 15 -11.18 3.79 -7.21
N LEU A 16 -12.19 4.07 -8.04
CA LEU A 16 -12.70 3.28 -9.20
C LEU A 16 -13.08 1.78 -8.99
N ASP A 17 -14.33 1.47 -9.40
CA ASP A 17 -15.09 0.20 -9.36
C ASP A 17 -15.50 -0.32 -7.97
N ASP A 18 -16.50 0.36 -7.40
CA ASP A 18 -17.21 -0.10 -6.21
C ASP A 18 -18.14 -1.30 -6.50
N GLU A 19 -18.51 -1.54 -7.77
CA GLU A 19 -19.46 -2.62 -8.11
C GLU A 19 -18.87 -4.03 -7.96
N THR A 20 -17.54 -4.19 -8.08
CA THR A 20 -16.90 -5.52 -8.06
C THR A 20 -16.05 -5.80 -6.83
N THR A 21 -15.91 -4.83 -5.91
CA THR A 21 -15.08 -5.00 -4.71
C THR A 21 -15.96 -5.12 -3.46
N PRO A 22 -15.75 -6.12 -2.59
CA PRO A 22 -16.62 -6.37 -1.45
C PRO A 22 -16.64 -5.17 -0.49
N ASP A 23 -17.79 -4.92 0.16
CA ASP A 23 -17.95 -3.81 1.11
C ASP A 23 -17.37 -4.11 2.50
N SER A 24 -17.26 -5.38 2.84
CA SER A 24 -16.60 -5.87 4.04
C SER A 24 -16.01 -7.25 3.77
N LEU A 25 -15.04 -7.65 4.60
CA LEU A 25 -14.42 -8.97 4.54
C LEU A 25 -14.72 -9.74 5.81
N THR A 26 -14.53 -11.05 5.72
CA THR A 26 -14.49 -11.98 6.84
C THR A 26 -13.19 -12.78 6.77
N HIS A 27 -12.84 -13.45 7.87
CA HIS A 27 -11.72 -14.39 7.90
C HIS A 27 -11.79 -15.49 6.82
N LYS A 28 -12.95 -15.74 6.21
CA LYS A 28 -13.11 -16.73 5.14
C LYS A 28 -12.65 -16.21 3.79
N ASP A 29 -12.64 -14.89 3.60
CA ASP A 29 -12.36 -14.25 2.31
C ASP A 29 -10.85 -14.06 2.07
N ILE A 30 -10.04 -14.15 3.14
CA ILE A 30 -8.59 -13.98 3.09
C ILE A 30 -7.85 -15.32 3.13
N GLY A 31 -6.72 -15.38 2.43
CA GLY A 31 -5.76 -16.48 2.46
C GLY A 31 -4.83 -16.45 3.68
N VAL A 32 -3.73 -17.21 3.62
CA VAL A 32 -2.64 -17.10 4.60
C VAL A 32 -1.91 -15.76 4.46
N PRO A 33 -1.34 -15.20 5.55
CA PRO A 33 -0.50 -14.02 5.45
C PRO A 33 0.67 -14.25 4.48
N ILE A 34 0.90 -13.31 3.56
CA ILE A 34 2.02 -13.36 2.61
C ILE A 34 3.18 -12.43 2.98
N GLY A 35 2.96 -11.56 3.97
CA GLY A 35 3.97 -10.64 4.48
C GLY A 35 3.46 -9.94 5.73
N ARG A 36 4.38 -9.66 6.66
CA ARG A 36 4.08 -8.91 7.88
C ARG A 36 5.11 -7.79 8.05
N GLY A 37 4.63 -6.56 7.98
CA GLY A 37 5.39 -5.37 8.35
C GLY A 37 5.18 -5.00 9.82
N SER A 38 5.75 -3.87 10.22
CA SER A 38 5.55 -3.30 11.56
C SER A 38 4.13 -2.78 11.78
N MET A 39 3.49 -2.28 10.71
CA MET A 39 2.17 -1.67 10.79
C MET A 39 1.06 -2.50 10.16
N LYS A 40 1.38 -3.34 9.18
CA LYS A 40 0.38 -4.03 8.36
C LYS A 40 0.74 -5.48 8.10
N THR A 41 -0.28 -6.33 8.02
CA THR A 41 -0.18 -7.71 7.55
C THR A 41 -0.89 -7.83 6.20
N ALA A 42 -0.21 -8.40 5.21
CA ALA A 42 -0.71 -8.54 3.85
C ALA A 42 -1.36 -9.91 3.64
N TYR A 43 -2.59 -9.89 3.14
CA TYR A 43 -3.37 -11.08 2.78
C TYR A 43 -3.83 -10.99 1.33
N ILE A 44 -3.82 -12.13 0.63
CA ILE A 44 -4.46 -12.27 -0.68
C ILE A 44 -5.95 -12.56 -0.45
N LEU A 45 -6.84 -11.89 -1.19
CA LEU A 45 -8.25 -12.24 -1.21
C LEU A 45 -8.47 -13.49 -2.08
N LYS A 46 -9.24 -14.46 -1.58
CA LYS A 46 -9.45 -15.74 -2.27
C LYS A 46 -10.19 -15.59 -3.60
N ASP A 47 -11.27 -14.82 -3.59
CA ASP A 47 -12.12 -14.62 -4.76
C ASP A 47 -11.62 -13.47 -5.67
N HIS A 48 -10.67 -12.68 -5.18
CA HIS A 48 -10.03 -11.59 -5.91
C HIS A 48 -8.49 -11.67 -5.77
N PRO A 49 -7.83 -12.66 -6.41
CA PRO A 49 -6.41 -12.93 -6.22
C PRO A 49 -5.48 -11.81 -6.73
N ASP A 50 -6.02 -10.85 -7.48
CA ASP A 50 -5.35 -9.63 -7.94
C ASP A 50 -5.36 -8.49 -6.91
N LEU A 51 -6.00 -8.69 -5.76
CA LEU A 51 -6.07 -7.73 -4.67
C LEU A 51 -5.32 -8.22 -3.43
N LEU A 52 -4.76 -7.26 -2.69
CA LEU A 52 -4.24 -7.45 -1.36
C LEU A 52 -5.09 -6.68 -0.35
N PHE A 53 -5.47 -7.36 0.72
CA PHE A 53 -5.91 -6.72 1.94
C PHE A 53 -4.69 -6.48 2.84
N LEU A 54 -4.38 -5.21 3.08
CA LEU A 54 -3.35 -4.80 4.02
C LEU A 54 -4.03 -4.43 5.34
N GLN A 55 -4.13 -5.42 6.23
CA GLN A 55 -4.73 -5.26 7.55
C GLN A 55 -3.79 -4.46 8.45
N LEU A 56 -4.30 -3.43 9.12
CA LEU A 56 -3.57 -2.72 10.17
C LEU A 56 -3.31 -3.68 11.36
N ASP A 57 -2.15 -3.57 11.99
CA ASP A 57 -1.87 -4.34 13.21
C ASP A 57 -2.85 -3.90 14.31
N GLU A 58 -3.51 -4.86 14.95
CA GLU A 58 -4.53 -4.65 15.99
C GLU A 58 -4.04 -3.77 17.14
N ARG A 59 -2.73 -3.80 17.42
CA ARG A 59 -2.09 -2.99 18.48
C ARG A 59 -1.98 -1.52 18.11
N LEU A 60 -2.22 -1.19 16.85
CA LEU A 60 -2.06 0.12 16.24
C LEU A 60 -3.40 0.69 15.78
N GLU A 61 -4.54 0.21 16.27
CA GLU A 61 -5.86 0.82 15.99
C GLU A 61 -6.11 2.10 16.79
N ASP A 62 -5.17 3.04 16.70
CA ASP A 62 -5.18 4.33 17.38
C ASP A 62 -5.18 5.50 16.37
N PRO A 63 -5.59 6.72 16.78
CA PRO A 63 -5.70 7.86 15.87
C PRO A 63 -4.41 8.20 15.09
N SER A 64 -3.23 7.92 15.63
CA SER A 64 -1.97 8.21 14.97
C SER A 64 -1.73 7.28 13.77
N SER A 65 -2.07 6.00 13.91
CA SER A 65 -1.95 5.00 12.86
C SER A 65 -2.94 5.23 11.72
N PHE A 66 -4.17 5.68 12.03
CA PHE A 66 -5.11 6.12 10.99
C PHE A 66 -4.63 7.36 10.24
N ARG A 67 -3.97 8.30 10.92
CA ARG A 67 -3.34 9.45 10.26
C ARG A 67 -2.21 9.01 9.32
N THR A 68 -1.40 8.05 9.75
CA THR A 68 -0.36 7.46 8.90
C THR A 68 -0.96 6.77 7.67
N LEU A 69 -2.03 5.99 7.84
CA LEU A 69 -2.75 5.34 6.74
C LEU A 69 -3.36 6.36 5.76
N LYS A 70 -3.98 7.43 6.28
CA LYS A 70 -4.48 8.54 5.45
C LYS A 70 -3.35 9.19 4.63
N ASN A 71 -2.21 9.48 5.26
CA ASN A 71 -1.05 10.03 4.57
C ASN A 71 -0.52 9.07 3.50
N GLU A 72 -0.44 7.77 3.79
CA GLU A 72 -0.05 6.74 2.83
C GLU A 72 -0.96 6.75 1.59
N ILE A 73 -2.29 6.76 1.78
CA ILE A 73 -3.27 6.81 0.69
C ILE A 73 -3.11 8.09 -0.16
N GLU A 74 -2.99 9.25 0.49
CA GLU A 74 -2.79 10.53 -0.20
C GLU A 74 -1.52 10.51 -1.06
N TRP A 75 -0.44 9.91 -0.56
CA TRP A 75 0.83 9.83 -1.29
C TRP A 75 0.85 8.76 -2.37
N ILE A 76 0.14 7.65 -2.21
CA ILE A 76 -0.08 6.68 -3.30
C ILE A 76 -0.68 7.39 -4.51
N ASN A 77 -1.71 8.20 -4.32
CA ASN A 77 -2.38 8.91 -5.40
C ASN A 77 -1.50 10.01 -6.01
N LYS A 78 -0.88 10.85 -5.18
CA LYS A 78 0.05 11.89 -5.65
C LYS A 78 1.22 11.30 -6.44
N PHE A 79 1.77 10.16 -6.02
CA PHE A 79 2.86 9.50 -6.74
C PHE A 79 2.42 9.10 -8.13
N ARG A 80 1.22 8.51 -8.26
CA ARG A 80 0.66 8.14 -9.56
C ARG A 80 0.43 9.36 -10.47
N GLU A 81 -0.11 10.45 -9.93
CA GLU A 81 -0.27 11.72 -10.66
C GLU A 81 1.07 12.28 -11.16
N MET A 82 2.13 12.13 -10.37
CA MET A 82 3.49 12.52 -10.74
C MET A 82 4.15 11.56 -11.75
N GLY A 83 3.52 10.42 -12.08
CA GLY A 83 4.08 9.38 -12.94
C GLY A 83 5.00 8.39 -12.23
N ILE A 84 5.01 8.38 -10.89
CA ILE A 84 5.68 7.35 -10.08
C ILE A 84 4.72 6.18 -9.90
N LYS A 85 5.17 4.97 -10.22
CA LYS A 85 4.35 3.77 -10.09
C LYS A 85 4.22 3.37 -8.63
N THR A 86 2.99 3.07 -8.23
CA THR A 86 2.60 2.47 -6.95
C THR A 86 1.53 1.43 -7.22
N PRO A 87 1.33 0.42 -6.35
CA PRO A 87 0.12 -0.40 -6.43
C PRO A 87 -1.11 0.50 -6.34
N LYS A 88 -2.10 0.26 -7.21
CA LYS A 88 -3.33 1.06 -7.18
C LYS A 88 -4.04 0.88 -5.83
N TYR A 89 -4.39 1.98 -5.18
CA TYR A 89 -5.31 1.99 -4.05
C TYR A 89 -6.76 1.90 -4.53
N PHE A 90 -7.57 1.08 -3.88
CA PHE A 90 -8.99 0.92 -4.19
C PHE A 90 -9.87 1.57 -3.12
N LYS A 91 -9.86 1.01 -1.90
CA LYS A 91 -10.65 1.53 -0.78
C LYS A 91 -10.11 1.08 0.58
N THR A 92 -10.51 1.80 1.62
CA THR A 92 -10.49 1.35 3.00
C THR A 92 -11.59 0.32 3.21
N ILE A 93 -11.32 -0.70 4.01
CA ILE A 93 -12.27 -1.77 4.29
C ILE A 93 -12.09 -2.30 5.71
N SER A 94 -13.19 -2.83 6.27
CA SER A 94 -13.19 -3.57 7.53
C SER A 94 -13.29 -5.07 7.27
N MET A 95 -12.65 -5.86 8.13
CA MET A 95 -12.67 -7.31 8.10
C MET A 95 -13.06 -7.85 9.48
N PHE A 96 -14.07 -8.72 9.54
CA PHE A 96 -14.46 -9.38 10.77
C PHE A 96 -13.70 -10.69 10.99
N GLY A 97 -12.92 -10.72 12.07
CA GLY A 97 -12.15 -11.86 12.55
C GLY A 97 -13.03 -13.03 12.98
N LYS A 98 -12.40 -14.18 13.29
CA LYS A 98 -13.10 -15.37 13.80
C LYS A 98 -13.76 -15.14 15.17
N ASP A 99 -13.17 -14.26 15.94
CA ASP A 99 -13.62 -13.80 17.25
C ASP A 99 -14.64 -12.66 17.15
N ASN A 100 -15.10 -12.34 15.94
CA ASN A 100 -16.02 -11.25 15.64
C ASN A 100 -15.45 -9.86 15.98
N GLN A 101 -14.13 -9.74 16.12
CA GLN A 101 -13.47 -8.45 16.19
C GLN A 101 -13.38 -7.82 14.79
N GLU A 102 -13.60 -6.52 14.74
CA GLU A 102 -13.43 -5.74 13.52
C GLU A 102 -11.96 -5.33 13.40
N HIS A 103 -11.37 -5.56 12.23
CA HIS A 103 -10.03 -5.10 11.91
C HIS A 103 -10.07 -4.20 10.69
N HIS A 104 -9.34 -3.10 10.74
CA HIS A 104 -9.32 -2.14 9.64
C HIS A 104 -8.12 -2.34 8.71
N GLY A 105 -8.27 -1.98 7.44
CA GLY A 105 -7.17 -2.00 6.48
C GLY A 105 -7.53 -1.34 5.15
N ILE A 106 -6.69 -1.59 4.15
CA ILE A 106 -6.88 -1.09 2.79
C ILE A 106 -6.82 -2.22 1.76
N LEU A 107 -7.57 -2.04 0.68
CA LEU A 107 -7.46 -2.84 -0.54
C LEU A 107 -6.55 -2.14 -1.54
N VAL A 108 -5.53 -2.86 -1.98
CA VAL A 108 -4.58 -2.41 -3.00
C VAL A 108 -4.37 -3.48 -4.08
N GLU A 109 -3.87 -3.05 -5.22
CA GLU A 109 -3.45 -3.93 -6.30
C GLU A 109 -2.34 -4.88 -5.84
N ARG A 110 -2.46 -6.15 -6.19
CA ARG A 110 -1.40 -7.12 -6.03
C ARG A 110 -0.47 -7.10 -7.24
N ILE A 111 0.78 -6.74 -7.00
CA ILE A 111 1.84 -6.91 -8.02
C ILE A 111 2.32 -8.38 -7.99
N HIS A 112 1.83 -9.18 -8.93
CA HIS A 112 2.13 -10.61 -8.99
C HIS A 112 3.61 -10.92 -9.18
N SER A 113 4.06 -11.99 -8.52
CA SER A 113 5.45 -12.48 -8.60
C SER A 113 6.51 -11.41 -8.32
N SER A 114 6.16 -10.35 -7.57
CA SER A 114 7.09 -9.29 -7.20
C SER A 114 8.03 -9.73 -6.08
N VAL A 115 9.14 -9.02 -5.94
CA VAL A 115 10.02 -9.13 -4.77
C VAL A 115 10.16 -7.77 -4.11
N LEU A 116 10.16 -7.78 -2.78
CA LEU A 116 10.47 -6.59 -1.99
C LEU A 116 11.95 -6.24 -2.13
N VAL A 117 12.23 -5.01 -2.54
CA VAL A 117 13.57 -4.46 -2.68
C VAL A 117 13.67 -3.24 -1.77
N LYS A 118 14.71 -3.22 -0.94
CA LYS A 118 15.07 -2.08 -0.10
C LYS A 118 16.50 -1.63 -0.39
N PRO A 119 16.80 -0.33 -0.36
CA PRO A 119 18.17 0.16 -0.37
C PRO A 119 19.02 -0.56 0.69
N GLY A 120 20.24 -0.96 0.33
CA GLY A 120 21.15 -1.67 1.24
C GLY A 120 20.81 -3.16 1.51
N ARG A 121 19.67 -3.67 1.03
CA ARG A 121 19.31 -5.09 1.06
C ARG A 121 18.94 -5.58 -0.34
N LEU A 122 19.94 -5.72 -1.20
CA LEU A 122 19.74 -6.21 -2.57
C LEU A 122 19.97 -7.72 -2.63
N SER A 123 18.89 -8.50 -2.54
CA SER A 123 18.82 -9.84 -3.14
C SER A 123 18.03 -9.72 -4.45
N ILE A 124 18.55 -8.95 -5.40
CA ILE A 124 17.94 -8.90 -6.74
C ILE A 124 18.12 -10.29 -7.36
N LEU A 125 17.02 -11.01 -7.54
CA LEU A 125 17.02 -12.27 -8.27
C LEU A 125 17.59 -12.01 -9.69
N LYS A 126 18.65 -12.74 -10.05
CA LYS A 126 19.29 -12.63 -11.37
C LYS A 126 18.23 -12.69 -12.48
N GLY A 127 18.32 -11.76 -13.43
CA GLY A 127 17.44 -11.71 -14.61
C GLY A 127 16.12 -10.94 -14.45
N ARG A 128 15.85 -10.31 -13.30
CA ARG A 128 14.65 -9.45 -13.13
C ARG A 128 14.89 -7.97 -13.40
N THR A 129 16.13 -7.50 -13.34
CA THR A 129 16.47 -6.12 -13.70
C THR A 129 16.49 -6.00 -15.22
N THR A 130 15.66 -5.10 -15.75
CA THR A 130 15.53 -4.84 -17.18
C THR A 130 15.69 -3.34 -17.47
N ALA A 131 15.63 -2.95 -18.76
CA ALA A 131 15.59 -1.54 -19.14
C ALA A 131 14.41 -0.78 -18.49
N LYS A 132 13.28 -1.46 -18.23
CA LYS A 132 12.15 -0.86 -17.49
C LYS A 132 12.52 -0.50 -16.06
N THR A 133 13.31 -1.35 -15.40
CA THR A 133 13.81 -1.09 -14.04
C THR A 133 14.65 0.18 -14.01
N LEU A 134 15.58 0.33 -14.96
CA LEU A 134 16.43 1.50 -15.05
C LEU A 134 15.62 2.76 -15.40
N SER A 135 14.66 2.65 -16.31
CA SER A 135 13.76 3.74 -16.66
C SER A 135 12.92 4.21 -15.46
N ASP A 136 12.42 3.28 -14.64
CA ASP A 136 11.64 3.62 -13.45
C ASP A 136 12.51 4.30 -12.38
N ILE A 137 13.77 3.86 -12.20
CA ILE A 137 14.75 4.52 -11.32
C ILE A 137 15.08 5.94 -11.83
N GLN A 138 15.33 6.09 -13.13
CA GLN A 138 15.62 7.39 -13.73
C GLN A 138 14.45 8.35 -13.62
N ASN A 139 13.23 7.87 -13.86
CA ASN A 139 12.02 8.66 -13.64
C ASN A 139 11.92 9.10 -12.17
N LEU A 140 12.12 8.19 -11.22
CA LEU A 140 12.08 8.54 -9.79
C LEU A 140 13.14 9.60 -9.43
N LEU A 141 14.36 9.48 -9.94
CA LEU A 141 15.42 10.47 -9.75
C LEU A 141 15.00 11.85 -10.30
N GLN A 142 14.47 11.91 -11.52
CA GLN A 142 13.96 13.14 -12.11
C GLN A 142 12.83 13.76 -11.28
N LYS A 143 12.00 12.96 -10.61
CA LYS A 143 10.93 13.47 -9.74
C LYS A 143 11.49 14.08 -8.46
N PHE A 144 12.54 13.52 -7.87
CA PHE A 144 13.20 14.18 -6.74
C PHE A 144 13.82 15.52 -7.15
N ASP A 145 14.37 15.64 -8.36
CA ASP A 145 14.90 16.91 -8.87
C ASP A 145 13.78 17.94 -9.14
N GLN A 146 12.64 17.49 -9.67
CA GLN A 146 11.48 18.34 -9.96
C GLN A 146 10.75 18.82 -8.70
N TYR A 147 10.73 17.99 -7.65
CA TYR A 147 10.00 18.24 -6.42
C TYR A 147 10.97 18.20 -5.23
N PRO A 148 11.68 19.31 -4.92
CA PRO A 148 12.75 19.32 -3.92
C PRO A 148 12.31 19.00 -2.48
N ASN A 149 11.00 19.07 -2.19
CA ASN A 149 10.41 18.69 -0.90
C ASN A 149 9.78 17.28 -0.92
N LEU A 150 10.02 16.50 -1.97
CA LEU A 150 9.58 15.11 -2.06
C LEU A 150 10.57 14.23 -1.29
N GLY A 151 10.13 13.67 -0.17
CA GLY A 151 10.85 12.63 0.55
C GLY A 151 10.05 11.35 0.62
N ILE A 152 10.73 10.19 0.66
CA ILE A 152 10.10 8.88 0.94
C ILE A 152 10.78 8.34 2.20
N GLY A 153 10.09 8.48 3.35
CA GLY A 153 10.65 8.18 4.67
C GLY A 153 11.02 6.73 4.89
N ASP A 154 10.27 5.81 4.29
CA ASP A 154 10.59 4.39 4.26
C ASP A 154 10.61 3.92 2.81
N PHE A 155 11.72 4.20 2.10
CA PHE A 155 11.81 3.88 0.69
C PHE A 155 11.88 2.36 0.47
N GLN A 156 10.73 1.80 0.09
CA GLN A 156 10.55 0.40 -0.24
C GLN A 156 9.90 0.29 -1.62
N VAL A 157 10.35 -0.67 -2.41
CA VAL A 157 9.78 -0.92 -3.74
C VAL A 157 9.53 -2.40 -3.97
N LEU A 158 8.48 -2.69 -4.73
CA LEU A 158 8.26 -4.01 -5.32
C LEU A 158 8.88 -4.02 -6.72
N LEU A 159 9.76 -5.00 -6.98
CA LEU A 159 10.24 -5.30 -8.33
C LEU A 159 9.36 -6.39 -8.93
N GLY A 160 8.51 -6.00 -9.87
CA GLY A 160 7.66 -6.90 -10.65
C GLY A 160 8.49 -7.88 -11.48
N ARG A 161 7.87 -9.01 -11.86
CA ARG A 161 8.53 -10.01 -12.71
C ARG A 161 8.96 -9.46 -14.07
N ASP A 162 8.25 -8.46 -14.58
CA ASP A 162 8.53 -7.79 -15.85
C ASP A 162 9.61 -6.69 -15.75
N GLY A 163 10.15 -6.49 -14.55
CA GLY A 163 11.19 -5.51 -14.26
C GLY A 163 10.68 -4.12 -13.89
N GLN A 164 9.37 -3.89 -13.78
CA GLN A 164 8.85 -2.61 -13.28
C GLN A 164 9.05 -2.45 -11.77
N LEU A 165 9.30 -1.22 -11.34
CA LEU A 165 9.38 -0.87 -9.92
C LEU A 165 8.12 -0.15 -9.47
N TYR A 166 7.59 -0.55 -8.31
CA TYR A 166 6.43 0.06 -7.68
C TYR A 166 6.81 0.51 -6.29
N VAL A 167 6.71 1.80 -6.00
CA VAL A 167 6.89 2.31 -4.64
C VAL A 167 5.72 1.85 -3.78
N ILE A 168 6.02 1.33 -2.60
CA ILE A 168 5.04 0.88 -1.62
C ILE A 168 5.23 1.57 -0.28
N ASP A 169 4.18 1.57 0.54
CA ASP A 169 4.13 2.24 1.83
C ASP A 169 4.71 3.67 1.80
N PRO A 170 4.34 4.53 0.81
CA PRO A 170 4.95 5.84 0.70
C PRO A 170 4.57 6.72 1.90
N LEU A 171 5.59 7.27 2.55
CA LEU A 171 5.42 8.22 3.63
C LEU A 171 6.25 9.46 3.34
N ASN A 172 5.62 10.59 3.03
CA ASN A 172 6.40 11.81 2.87
C ASN A 172 6.76 12.41 4.24
N ILE A 173 8.06 12.50 4.48
CA ILE A 173 8.68 13.08 5.69
C ILE A 173 8.55 14.61 5.76
N HIS A 174 8.14 15.26 4.66
CA HIS A 174 7.92 16.69 4.57
C HIS A 174 6.44 17.08 4.48
N ALA A 175 5.53 16.10 4.53
CA ALA A 175 4.11 16.38 4.73
C ALA A 175 3.96 16.91 6.17
N ALA A 176 4.04 18.23 6.30
CA ALA A 176 3.88 18.93 7.56
C ALA A 176 2.59 18.45 8.23
N ILE A 177 2.73 18.18 9.52
CA ILE A 177 1.67 18.15 10.51
C ILE A 177 0.87 19.45 10.32
N VAL A 178 -0.36 19.34 9.83
CA VAL A 178 -1.38 20.39 9.94
C VAL A 178 -2.47 19.87 10.87
#